data_AF-A0A960MF85-F1
#
_entry.id   AF-A0A960MF85-F1
#
_cell.length_a   1.000
_cell.length_b   1.000
_cell.length_c   1.000
_cell.angle_alpha   90.00
_cell.angle_beta   90.00
_cell.angle_gamma   90.00
#
_symmetry.space_group_name_H-M   'P 1'
#
loop_
_entity.id
_entity.type
_entity.pdbx_description
1 polymer ?
#
loop_
_entity_poly.entity_id
_entity_poly.type
_entity_poly.pdbx_seq_one_letter_code
_entity_poly.pdbx_strand_id
1 'polypeptide(L)'
;MDLVADHIANLAPSITLQITSQAKKMIEQGEDICSFGAGEPDLDTPDFIKEAAIEALQSGKTKYTASSGIQPLREAIHEKLLLENNVDVPASQISVNCGAKHSCYQAILA
;
A
#
# COMPACT_ATOMS: atom_id res chain seq x y z
N MET A 1 -1.00 6.35 -35.44
CA MET A 1 -0.55 6.87 -34.13
C MET A 1 -1.03 5.88 -33.11
N ASP A 2 -0.11 5.22 -32.42
CA ASP A 2 -0.48 4.45 -31.24
C ASP A 2 -1.09 5.41 -30.21
N LEU A 3 -2.19 4.99 -29.58
CA LEU A 3 -2.91 5.78 -28.58
C LEU A 3 -2.25 5.71 -27.20
N VAL A 4 -1.08 5.04 -27.09
CA VAL A 4 -0.34 4.80 -25.86
C VAL A 4 0.92 5.65 -25.85
N ALA A 5 1.21 6.31 -24.73
CA ALA A 5 2.41 7.11 -24.58
C ALA A 5 3.67 6.23 -24.53
N ASP A 6 4.77 6.69 -25.14
CA ASP A 6 6.02 5.92 -25.28
C ASP A 6 6.59 5.42 -23.94
N HIS A 7 6.49 6.22 -22.88
CA HIS A 7 6.99 5.83 -21.56
C HIS A 7 6.19 4.67 -20.95
N ILE A 8 4.92 4.50 -21.32
CA ILE A 8 4.10 3.34 -20.95
C ILE A 8 4.42 2.15 -21.85
N ALA A 9 4.57 2.38 -23.16
CA ALA A 9 4.90 1.34 -24.13
C ALA A 9 6.24 0.63 -23.83
N ASN A 10 7.18 1.35 -23.21
CA ASN A 10 8.50 0.82 -22.85
C ASN A 10 8.56 0.16 -21.46
N LEU A 11 7.46 0.08 -20.71
CA LEU A 11 7.45 -0.59 -19.40
C LEU A 11 7.53 -2.11 -19.57
N ALA A 12 8.50 -2.72 -18.92
CA ALA A 12 8.62 -4.17 -18.88
C ALA A 12 7.44 -4.81 -18.10
N PRO A 13 6.90 -5.94 -18.56
CA PRO A 13 5.88 -6.67 -17.82
C PRO A 13 6.42 -7.21 -16.50
N SER A 14 5.53 -7.33 -15.50
CA SER A 14 5.92 -7.83 -14.17
C SER A 14 6.09 -9.35 -14.17
N ILE A 15 7.32 -9.80 -13.99
CA ILE A 15 7.67 -11.22 -13.88
C ILE A 15 7.05 -11.85 -12.62
N THR A 16 6.98 -11.11 -11.52
CA THR A 16 6.42 -11.63 -10.26
C THR A 16 4.93 -11.93 -10.40
N LEU A 17 4.16 -11.07 -11.07
CA LEU A 17 2.73 -11.33 -11.34
C LEU A 17 2.52 -12.57 -12.20
N GLN A 18 3.40 -12.79 -13.20
CA GLN A 18 3.33 -13.98 -14.05
C GLN A 18 3.52 -15.26 -13.23
N ILE A 19 4.55 -15.29 -12.37
CA ILE A 19 4.85 -16.44 -11.52
C ILE A 19 3.70 -16.72 -10.54
N THR A 20 3.22 -15.69 -9.83
CA THR A 20 2.12 -15.84 -8.86
C THR A 20 0.83 -16.31 -9.54
N SER A 21 0.52 -15.78 -10.73
CA SER A 21 -0.66 -16.21 -11.50
C SER A 21 -0.55 -17.66 -11.98
N GLN A 22 0.64 -18.10 -12.38
CA GLN A 22 0.87 -19.49 -12.80
C GLN A 22 0.74 -20.45 -11.62
N ALA A 23 1.35 -20.12 -10.47
CA ALA A 23 1.24 -20.93 -9.25
C ALA A 23 -0.23 -21.09 -8.82
N LYS A 24 -1.02 -20.00 -8.84
CA LYS A 24 -2.45 -20.04 -8.54
C LYS A 24 -3.22 -20.97 -9.49
N LYS A 25 -2.93 -20.91 -10.79
CA LYS A 25 -3.58 -21.76 -11.79
C LYS A 25 -3.29 -23.24 -11.56
N MET A 26 -2.06 -23.60 -11.21
CA MET A 26 -1.66 -24.99 -10.92
C MET A 26 -2.38 -25.51 -9.67
N ILE A 27 -2.50 -24.68 -8.62
CA ILE A 27 -3.31 -25.02 -7.42
C ILE A 27 -4.78 -25.28 -7.80
N GLU A 28 -5.37 -24.41 -8.62
CA GLU A 28 -6.76 -24.57 -9.10
C GLU A 28 -6.95 -25.83 -9.96
N GLN A 29 -5.88 -26.32 -10.60
CA GLN A 29 -5.86 -27.57 -11.37
C GLN A 29 -5.67 -28.81 -10.48
N GLY A 30 -5.53 -28.65 -9.17
CA GLY A 30 -5.36 -29.73 -8.20
C GLY A 30 -3.91 -30.19 -8.04
N GLU A 31 -2.93 -29.42 -8.52
CA GLU A 31 -1.51 -29.70 -8.27
C GLU A 31 -1.11 -29.28 -6.85
N ASP A 32 -0.22 -30.06 -6.22
CA ASP A 32 0.34 -29.76 -4.91
C ASP A 32 1.48 -28.75 -5.03
N ILE A 33 1.17 -27.47 -4.80
CA ILE A 33 2.09 -26.35 -5.00
C ILE A 33 2.25 -25.54 -3.71
N CYS A 34 3.48 -25.51 -3.19
CA CYS A 34 3.90 -24.57 -2.15
C CYS A 34 4.42 -23.28 -2.78
N SER A 35 3.62 -22.21 -2.77
CA SER A 35 4.01 -20.90 -3.32
C SER A 35 4.78 -20.07 -2.31
N PHE A 36 6.05 -19.78 -2.60
CA PHE A 36 6.89 -18.84 -1.82
C PHE A 36 7.04 -17.47 -2.50
N GLY A 37 6.17 -17.17 -3.47
CA GLY A 37 6.24 -15.94 -4.27
C GLY A 37 5.36 -14.79 -3.76
N ALA A 38 4.57 -15.00 -2.71
CA ALA A 38 3.73 -13.95 -2.13
C ALA A 38 4.59 -12.90 -1.40
N GLY A 39 4.27 -11.63 -1.60
CA GLY A 39 4.96 -10.50 -0.94
C GLY A 39 4.17 -9.90 0.22
N GLU A 40 3.10 -10.56 0.67
CA GLU A 40 2.26 -10.14 1.79
C GLU A 40 2.30 -11.19 2.91
N PRO A 41 2.12 -10.79 4.18
CA PRO A 41 1.99 -11.73 5.29
C PRO A 41 0.78 -12.65 5.13
N ASP A 42 0.88 -13.84 5.70
CA ASP A 42 -0.21 -14.82 5.86
C ASP A 42 -1.18 -14.45 7.01
N LEU A 43 -0.75 -13.57 7.90
CA LEU A 43 -1.55 -13.06 9.00
C LEU A 43 -2.62 -12.07 8.51
N ASP A 44 -3.84 -12.24 9.01
CA ASP A 44 -4.91 -11.27 8.81
C ASP A 44 -4.63 -9.97 9.58
N THR A 45 -5.32 -8.91 9.21
CA THR A 45 -5.28 -7.62 9.90
C THR A 45 -5.75 -7.79 11.36
N PRO A 46 -4.99 -7.29 12.35
CA PRO A 46 -5.39 -7.34 13.77
C PRO A 46 -6.78 -6.76 14.04
N ASP A 47 -7.53 -7.38 14.95
CA ASP A 47 -8.95 -7.06 15.17
C ASP A 47 -9.20 -5.62 15.61
N PHE A 48 -8.33 -5.04 16.46
CA PHE A 48 -8.47 -3.65 16.89
C PHE A 48 -8.37 -2.64 15.71
N ILE A 49 -7.67 -3.00 14.63
CA ILE A 49 -7.61 -2.18 13.40
C ILE A 49 -8.92 -2.30 12.62
N LYS A 50 -9.45 -3.53 12.50
CA LYS A 50 -10.75 -3.77 11.85
C LYS A 50 -11.88 -3.05 12.59
N GLU A 51 -11.90 -3.10 13.92
CA GLU A 51 -12.87 -2.41 14.77
C GLU A 51 -12.82 -0.89 14.57
N ALA A 52 -11.62 -0.29 14.57
CA ALA A 52 -11.46 1.14 14.32
C ALA A 52 -11.95 1.54 12.91
N ALA A 53 -11.75 0.69 11.90
CA ALA A 53 -12.28 0.91 10.56
C ALA A 53 -13.81 0.83 10.51
N ILE A 54 -14.41 -0.14 11.22
CA ILE A 54 -15.87 -0.27 11.36
C ILE A 54 -16.46 0.98 12.06
N GLU A 55 -15.83 1.44 13.14
CA GLU A 55 -16.26 2.65 13.85
C GLU A 55 -16.17 3.89 12.96
N ALA A 56 -15.08 4.03 12.18
CA ALA A 56 -14.93 5.12 11.22
C ALA A 56 -16.05 5.11 10.16
N LEU A 57 -16.44 3.93 9.67
CA LEU A 57 -17.57 3.77 8.75
C LEU A 57 -18.90 4.16 9.41
N GLN A 58 -19.18 3.65 10.61
CA GLN A 58 -20.42 3.93 11.36
C GLN A 58 -20.55 5.41 11.72
N SER A 59 -19.43 6.08 12.04
CA SER A 59 -19.38 7.51 12.33
C SER A 59 -19.36 8.41 11.09
N GLY A 60 -19.46 7.83 9.89
CA GLY A 60 -19.60 8.58 8.64
C GLY A 60 -18.31 9.22 8.12
N LYS A 61 -17.13 8.74 8.53
CA LYS A 61 -15.81 9.20 8.03
C LYS A 61 -15.55 8.72 6.58
N THR A 62 -16.37 9.21 5.65
CA THR A 62 -16.48 8.73 4.25
C THR A 62 -16.29 9.84 3.22
N LYS A 63 -15.86 11.03 3.66
CA LYS A 63 -15.67 12.21 2.80
C LYS A 63 -14.19 12.41 2.49
N TYR A 64 -13.91 13.34 1.58
CA TYR A 64 -12.55 13.73 1.25
C TYR A 64 -11.77 14.15 2.50
N THR A 65 -10.50 13.78 2.51
CA THR A 65 -9.49 14.22 3.46
C THR A 65 -8.61 15.27 2.79
N ALA A 66 -7.75 15.94 3.58
CA ALA A 66 -6.67 16.72 2.98
C ALA A 66 -5.77 15.81 2.13
N SER A 67 -5.19 16.34 1.06
CA SER A 67 -4.31 15.58 0.15
C SER A 67 -3.11 14.95 0.85
N SER A 68 -2.61 15.59 1.92
CA SER A 68 -1.53 15.07 2.77
C SER A 68 -1.97 13.98 3.77
N GLY A 69 -3.27 13.72 3.88
CA GLY A 69 -3.85 12.86 4.93
C GLY A 69 -4.46 13.63 6.09
N ILE A 70 -5.20 12.91 6.94
CA ILE A 70 -5.83 13.47 8.15
C ILE A 70 -4.78 13.85 9.20
N GLN A 71 -5.03 14.92 9.94
CA GLN A 71 -4.11 15.41 10.97
C GLN A 71 -3.73 14.35 12.01
N PRO A 72 -4.69 13.60 12.62
CA PRO A 72 -4.34 12.64 13.67
C PRO A 72 -3.41 11.51 13.19
N LEU A 73 -3.52 11.09 11.93
CA LEU A 73 -2.65 10.06 11.37
C LEU A 73 -1.23 10.58 11.14
N ARG A 74 -1.08 11.84 10.71
CA ARG A 74 0.25 12.44 10.53
C ARG A 74 0.97 12.66 11.85
N GLU A 75 0.25 13.06 12.89
CA GLU A 75 0.78 13.18 14.26
C GLU A 75 1.23 11.81 14.79
N ALA A 76 0.41 10.77 14.64
CA ALA A 76 0.77 9.42 15.04
C ALA A 76 2.01 8.89 14.29
N ILE A 77 2.16 9.22 12.99
CA ILE A 77 3.37 8.85 12.23
C ILE A 77 4.60 9.61 12.74
N HIS A 78 4.49 10.91 13.05
CA HIS A 78 5.58 11.68 13.66
C HIS A 78 6.04 11.03 14.97
N GLU A 79 5.11 10.74 15.88
CA GLU A 79 5.40 10.11 17.17
C GLU A 79 6.08 8.75 17.00
N LYS A 80 5.57 7.91 16.08
CA LYS A 80 6.17 6.61 15.77
C LYS A 80 7.60 6.75 15.22
N LEU A 81 7.82 7.66 14.28
CA LEU A 81 9.15 7.89 13.68
C LEU A 81 10.15 8.44 14.71
N LEU A 82 9.71 9.32 15.60
CA LEU A 82 10.54 9.83 16.68
C LEU A 82 10.92 8.71 17.66
N LEU A 83 9.92 7.95 18.14
CA LEU A 83 10.11 6.91 19.16
C LEU A 83 10.91 5.71 18.65
N GLU A 84 10.58 5.19 17.47
CA GLU A 84 11.14 3.94 16.97
C GLU A 84 12.35 4.13 16.07
N ASN A 85 12.50 5.32 15.47
CA ASN A 85 13.52 5.58 14.47
C ASN A 85 14.45 6.76 14.80
N ASN A 86 14.20 7.51 15.90
CA ASN A 86 14.90 8.75 16.24
C ASN A 86 14.85 9.80 15.10
N VAL A 87 13.74 9.83 14.35
CA VAL A 87 13.52 10.77 13.25
C VAL A 87 12.52 11.83 13.69
N ASP A 88 13.03 13.03 14.01
CA ASP A 88 12.22 14.18 14.41
C ASP A 88 11.81 15.01 13.18
N VAL A 89 10.69 14.65 12.57
CA VAL A 89 10.09 15.39 11.44
C VAL A 89 8.69 15.85 11.79
N PRO A 90 8.35 17.15 11.68
CA PRO A 90 7.04 17.64 12.07
C PRO A 90 5.94 17.03 11.19
N ALA A 91 4.72 16.88 11.72
CA ALA A 91 3.57 16.36 10.98
C ALA A 91 3.27 17.12 9.66
N SER A 92 3.70 18.38 9.54
CA SER A 92 3.62 19.17 8.31
C SER A 92 4.52 18.68 7.17
N GLN A 93 5.55 17.86 7.46
CA GLN A 93 6.43 17.22 6.49
C GLN A 93 6.05 15.75 6.21
N ILE A 94 4.92 15.29 6.73
CA ILE A 94 4.42 13.92 6.53
C ILE A 94 3.24 13.95 5.55
N SER A 95 3.27 13.05 4.56
CA SER A 95 2.16 12.79 3.63
C SER A 95 1.74 11.33 3.69
N VAL A 96 0.44 11.08 3.83
CA VAL A 96 -0.15 9.75 3.81
C VAL A 96 -0.59 9.41 2.40
N ASN A 97 -0.06 8.33 1.84
CA ASN A 97 -0.33 7.90 0.47
C ASN A 97 -0.94 6.49 0.43
N CYS A 98 -1.41 6.08 -0.75
CA CYS A 98 -1.95 4.74 -1.04
C CYS A 98 -0.84 3.67 -1.06
N GLY A 99 -0.34 3.32 0.12
CA GLY A 99 0.74 2.35 0.31
C GLY A 99 2.12 2.90 -0.13
N ALA A 100 3.17 2.14 0.21
CA ALA A 100 4.55 2.55 -0.04
C ALA A 100 4.86 2.77 -1.54
N LYS A 101 4.22 1.98 -2.42
CA LYS A 101 4.41 2.11 -3.87
C LYS A 101 4.04 3.51 -4.39
N HIS A 102 2.94 4.09 -3.89
CA HIS A 102 2.55 5.45 -4.26
C HIS A 102 3.53 6.48 -3.70
N SER A 103 4.01 6.31 -2.45
CA SER A 103 5.05 7.18 -1.89
C SER A 103 6.34 7.17 -2.72
N CYS A 104 6.82 6.00 -3.13
CA CYS A 104 8.01 5.91 -3.99
C CYS A 104 7.79 6.58 -5.35
N TYR A 105 6.63 6.35 -5.96
CA TYR A 105 6.28 6.99 -7.24
C TYR A 105 6.28 8.51 -7.13
N GLN A 106 5.64 9.06 -6.09
CA GLN A 106 5.63 10.52 -5.88
C GLN A 106 7.02 11.07 -5.59
N ALA A 107 7.85 10.36 -4.81
CA ALA A 107 9.21 10.79 -4.53
C ALA A 107 10.11 10.81 -5.78
N ILE A 108 9.86 9.91 -6.76
CA ILE A 108 10.60 9.86 -8.03
C ILE A 108 10.09 10.91 -9.01
N LEU A 109 8.78 11.18 -9.02
CA LEU A 109 8.18 12.18 -9.90
C LEU A 109 8.36 13.63 -9.44
N ALA A 110 8.49 13.86 -8.14
CA ALA A 110 8.54 15.18 -7.53
C ALA A 110 9.73 16.04 -7.97
#